data_AF-A0A3E2CSF3-F1
#
_entry.id   AF-A0A3E2CSF3-F1
#
_cell.length_a   1.000
_cell.length_b   1.000
_cell.length_c   1.000
_cell.angle_alpha   90.00
_cell.angle_beta   90.00
_cell.angle_gamma   90.00
#
_symmetry.space_group_name_H-M   'P 1'
#
loop_
_entity.id
_entity.type
_entity.pdbx_description
1 polymer ?
#
loop_
_entity_poly.entity_id
_entity_poly.type
_entity_poly.pdbx_seq_one_letter_code
_entity_poly.pdbx_strand_id
1 'polypeptide(L)'
;MKDKVSTIDIAHMAATALGYICWGIPENKGDYSLGDLGGWSLDLLQMFGNYRRVAKDQDLSEWLKEHLGSKTDGQGFGYDDVVADADAYLIVSSMKKDNSDTRFSKSISQLYQHSKRERIKMFYQERFNSSKDNVISAFKKLADGIDFGPLKNVNKDLLKQAAKTDVLPTVTEAKILGQMYAEFMAS
;
A
#
# COMPACT_ATOMS: atom_id res chain seq x y z
N MET A 1 -13.47 16.26 -12.42
CA MET A 1 -12.68 15.77 -11.27
C MET A 1 -13.28 16.34 -10.00
N LYS A 2 -13.54 15.50 -9.00
CA LYS A 2 -13.99 15.97 -7.67
C LYS A 2 -12.88 16.61 -6.84
N ASP A 3 -11.62 16.26 -7.12
CA ASP A 3 -10.44 16.77 -6.41
C ASP A 3 -9.74 17.90 -7.19
N LYS A 4 -9.12 18.85 -6.47
CA LYS A 4 -8.17 19.79 -7.08
C LYS A 4 -6.82 19.09 -7.26
N VAL A 5 -6.11 19.38 -8.36
CA VAL A 5 -4.79 18.79 -8.65
C VAL A 5 -3.79 19.00 -7.50
N SER A 6 -3.85 20.15 -6.83
CA SER A 6 -3.01 20.49 -5.67
C SER A 6 -3.26 19.66 -4.41
N THR A 7 -4.27 18.79 -4.42
CA THR A 7 -4.67 17.95 -3.27
C THR A 7 -4.40 16.46 -3.52
N ILE A 8 -3.71 16.15 -4.61
CA ILE A 8 -3.31 14.81 -5.03
C ILE A 8 -1.80 14.70 -4.83
N ASP A 9 -1.33 13.68 -4.12
CA ASP A 9 0.09 13.36 -4.09
C ASP A 9 0.49 12.66 -5.38
N ILE A 10 0.76 13.48 -6.40
CA ILE A 10 1.12 13.01 -7.74
C ILE A 10 2.46 12.28 -7.74
N ALA A 11 3.40 12.73 -6.89
CA ALA A 11 4.75 12.15 -6.86
C ALA A 11 4.71 10.74 -6.28
N HIS A 12 4.03 10.56 -5.14
CA HIS A 12 3.81 9.25 -4.54
C HIS A 12 3.05 8.34 -5.52
N MET A 13 1.90 8.79 -6.04
CA MET A 13 1.08 7.99 -6.95
C MET A 13 1.87 7.56 -8.20
N ALA A 14 2.67 8.45 -8.78
CA ALA A 14 3.49 8.12 -9.95
C ALA A 14 4.58 7.09 -9.65
N ALA A 15 5.21 7.16 -8.48
CA ALA A 15 6.19 6.18 -8.03
C ALA A 15 5.55 4.80 -7.84
N THR A 16 4.41 4.72 -7.14
CA THR A 16 3.66 3.48 -6.96
C THR A 16 3.19 2.91 -8.30
N ALA A 17 2.68 3.76 -9.20
CA ALA A 17 2.23 3.34 -10.53
C ALA A 17 3.37 2.78 -11.37
N LEU A 18 4.55 3.41 -11.35
CA LEU A 18 5.74 2.90 -12.02
C LEU A 18 6.15 1.54 -11.46
N GLY A 19 6.03 1.34 -10.15
CA GLY A 19 6.21 0.03 -9.51
C GLY A 19 5.34 -1.05 -10.15
N TYR A 20 4.03 -0.82 -10.24
CA TYR A 20 3.09 -1.77 -10.86
C TYR A 20 3.30 -1.95 -12.37
N ILE A 21 3.72 -0.90 -13.10
CA ILE A 21 4.02 -1.00 -14.54
C ILE A 21 5.24 -1.88 -14.79
N CYS A 22 6.32 -1.66 -14.03
CA CYS A 22 7.59 -2.38 -14.22
C CYS A 22 7.53 -3.81 -13.70
N TRP A 23 6.84 -4.04 -12.58
CA TRP A 23 6.93 -5.29 -11.84
C TRP A 23 5.63 -6.07 -11.74
N GLY A 24 4.53 -5.50 -12.27
CA GLY A 24 3.25 -6.16 -12.37
C GLY A 24 2.40 -6.06 -11.11
N ILE A 25 1.19 -6.61 -11.24
CA ILE A 25 0.15 -6.73 -10.22
C ILE A 25 0.00 -8.24 -9.97
N PRO A 26 -0.13 -8.71 -8.71
CA PRO A 26 -0.20 -10.14 -8.46
C PRO A 26 -1.54 -10.70 -8.91
N GLU A 27 -1.50 -11.89 -9.51
CA GLU A 27 -2.69 -12.61 -9.94
C GLU A 27 -3.48 -13.13 -8.72
N ASN A 28 -2.76 -13.70 -7.75
CA ASN A 28 -3.33 -14.10 -6.47
C ASN A 28 -3.43 -12.91 -5.53
N LYS A 29 -4.64 -12.63 -5.08
CA LYS A 29 -4.98 -11.48 -4.24
C LYS A 29 -4.34 -11.53 -2.85
N GLY A 30 -4.00 -12.73 -2.35
CA GLY A 30 -3.29 -12.95 -1.10
C GLY A 30 -1.76 -13.06 -1.24
N ASP A 31 -1.20 -12.77 -2.41
CA ASP A 31 0.23 -12.57 -2.64
C ASP A 31 0.55 -11.07 -2.72
N TYR A 32 1.83 -10.72 -2.51
CA TYR A 32 2.35 -9.41 -2.88
C TYR A 32 3.10 -9.52 -4.22
N SER A 33 3.32 -8.38 -4.86
CA SER A 33 4.21 -8.21 -6.01
C SER A 33 5.29 -7.19 -5.68
N LEU A 34 6.39 -7.15 -6.44
CA LEU A 34 7.35 -6.05 -6.31
C LEU A 34 6.73 -4.69 -6.69
N GLY A 35 5.61 -4.68 -7.42
CA GLY A 35 4.85 -3.46 -7.65
C GLY A 35 4.21 -2.90 -6.37
N ASP A 36 3.79 -3.77 -5.46
CA ASP A 36 3.24 -3.36 -4.15
C ASP A 36 4.31 -2.72 -3.24
N LEU A 37 5.60 -3.02 -3.46
CA LEU A 37 6.71 -2.38 -2.73
C LEU A 37 6.85 -0.90 -3.09
N GLY A 38 6.37 -0.47 -4.26
CA GLY A 38 6.42 0.93 -4.65
C GLY A 38 5.45 1.83 -3.90
N GLY A 39 4.63 1.27 -3.00
CA GLY A 39 3.59 1.98 -2.25
C GLY A 39 3.21 1.23 -0.97
N TRP A 40 1.90 0.99 -0.78
CA TRP A 40 1.25 0.56 0.47
C TRP A 40 2.02 -0.42 1.36
N SER A 41 2.70 -1.39 0.77
CA SER A 41 3.38 -2.42 1.55
C SER A 41 4.67 -1.93 2.19
N LEU A 42 5.40 -1.00 1.56
CA LEU A 42 6.53 -0.34 2.18
C LEU A 42 6.09 0.78 3.12
N ASP A 43 5.04 1.53 2.80
CA ASP A 43 4.54 2.57 3.73
C ASP A 43 4.02 1.96 5.04
N LEU A 44 3.30 0.84 4.96
CA LEU A 44 2.87 0.10 6.15
C LEU A 44 4.06 -0.46 6.96
N LEU A 45 5.13 -0.89 6.27
CA LEU A 45 6.36 -1.32 6.93
C LEU A 45 7.12 -0.15 7.56
N GLN A 46 7.14 1.02 6.92
CA GLN A 46 7.73 2.25 7.44
C GLN A 46 6.99 2.74 8.68
N MET A 47 5.66 2.64 8.67
CA MET A 47 4.81 2.92 9.81
C MET A 47 5.15 2.00 10.99
N PHE A 48 5.34 0.70 10.75
CA PHE A 48 5.83 -0.23 11.78
C PHE A 48 7.21 0.20 12.31
N GLY A 49 8.17 0.50 11.44
CA GLY A 49 9.47 0.96 11.88
C GLY A 49 9.39 2.23 12.72
N ASN A 50 8.46 3.13 12.41
CA ASN A 50 8.21 4.31 13.22
C ASN A 50 7.62 3.99 14.59
N TYR A 51 6.61 3.12 14.65
CA TYR A 51 6.10 2.57 15.90
C TYR A 51 7.22 2.01 16.79
N ARG A 52 8.15 1.23 16.22
CA ARG A 52 9.30 0.67 16.96
C ARG A 52 10.21 1.75 17.56
N ARG A 53 10.33 2.92 16.93
CA ARG A 53 11.18 4.01 17.41
C ARG A 53 10.48 4.86 18.47
N VAL A 54 9.18 5.11 18.33
CA VAL A 54 8.49 6.16 19.12
C VAL A 54 7.42 5.64 20.08
N ALA A 55 6.92 4.42 19.88
CA ALA A 55 5.74 3.92 20.59
C ALA A 55 5.78 2.40 20.88
N LYS A 56 6.96 1.76 20.87
CA LYS A 56 7.12 0.29 20.97
C LYS A 56 6.50 -0.35 22.24
N ASP A 57 6.26 0.46 23.27
CA ASP A 57 5.71 0.02 24.56
C ASP A 57 4.18 0.20 24.63
N GLN A 58 3.54 0.70 23.57
CA GLN A 58 2.08 0.84 23.44
C GLN A 58 1.48 -0.42 22.78
N ASP A 59 0.15 -0.54 22.75
CA ASP A 59 -0.49 -1.57 21.93
C ASP A 59 -0.44 -1.18 20.45
N LEU A 60 0.09 -2.08 19.61
CA LEU A 60 0.27 -1.82 18.18
C LEU A 60 -1.08 -1.57 17.47
N SER A 61 -2.15 -2.28 17.86
CA SER A 61 -3.44 -2.16 17.20
C SER A 61 -4.11 -0.82 17.53
N GLU A 62 -4.04 -0.40 18.79
CA GLU A 62 -4.54 0.90 19.24
C GLU A 62 -3.77 2.04 18.57
N TRP A 63 -2.43 1.96 18.56
CA TRP A 63 -1.58 2.96 17.92
C TRP A 63 -1.85 3.08 16.40
N LEU A 64 -2.00 1.95 15.70
CA LEU A 64 -2.36 1.96 14.28
C LEU A 64 -3.74 2.57 14.03
N LYS A 65 -4.71 2.35 14.91
CA LYS A 65 -6.07 2.91 14.77
C LYS A 65 -6.07 4.44 14.83
N GLU A 66 -5.13 5.03 15.58
CA GLU A 66 -5.00 6.48 15.71
C GLU A 66 -4.24 7.11 14.54
N HIS A 67 -3.18 6.44 14.05
CA HIS A 67 -2.25 7.06 13.11
C HIS A 67 -2.40 6.60 11.65
N LEU A 68 -2.89 5.40 11.38
CA LEU A 68 -2.91 4.84 10.02
C LEU A 68 -3.90 5.61 9.15
N GLY A 69 -3.41 6.19 8.06
CA GLY A 69 -4.24 7.03 7.20
C GLY A 69 -4.75 8.29 7.90
N SER A 70 -4.08 8.74 8.97
CA SER A 70 -4.36 10.02 9.61
C SER A 70 -4.05 11.19 8.66
N LYS A 71 -4.85 12.25 8.74
CA LYS A 71 -4.65 13.50 7.99
C LYS A 71 -3.72 14.48 8.70
N THR A 72 -3.44 14.26 9.98
CA THR A 72 -2.64 15.14 10.82
C THR A 72 -1.24 14.60 11.05
N ASP A 73 -1.14 13.31 11.28
CA ASP A 73 0.05 12.65 11.79
C ASP A 73 0.08 11.19 11.35
N GLY A 74 0.12 10.95 10.04
CA GLY A 74 0.15 9.60 9.46
C GLY A 74 1.29 8.68 9.94
N GLN A 75 2.25 9.20 10.71
CA GLN A 75 3.38 8.47 11.28
C GLN A 75 4.12 7.56 10.28
N GLY A 76 4.20 7.98 9.02
CA GLY A 76 4.83 7.24 7.91
C GLY A 76 3.85 6.76 6.84
N PHE A 77 2.55 6.64 7.13
CA PHE A 77 1.54 6.23 6.14
C PHE A 77 0.24 7.06 6.30
N GLY A 78 0.24 8.27 5.74
CA GLY A 78 -0.84 9.24 5.89
C GLY A 78 -2.02 9.00 4.94
N TYR A 79 -3.10 9.75 5.15
CA TYR A 79 -4.32 9.62 4.32
C TYR A 79 -4.05 9.79 2.83
N ASP A 80 -3.24 10.78 2.45
CA ASP A 80 -2.97 11.09 1.05
C ASP A 80 -2.05 10.04 0.41
N ASP A 81 -1.12 9.43 1.16
CA ASP A 81 -0.32 8.28 0.71
C ASP A 81 -1.23 7.08 0.40
N VAL A 82 -2.15 6.73 1.32
CA VAL A 82 -3.10 5.62 1.11
C VAL A 82 -3.96 5.85 -0.13
N VAL A 83 -4.36 7.09 -0.40
CA VAL A 83 -5.11 7.46 -1.62
C VAL A 83 -4.22 7.36 -2.85
N ALA A 84 -2.97 7.83 -2.78
CA ALA A 84 -2.03 7.77 -3.88
C ALA A 84 -1.73 6.32 -4.30
N ASP A 85 -1.57 5.42 -3.35
CA ASP A 85 -1.38 3.99 -3.59
C ASP A 85 -2.60 3.33 -4.21
N ALA A 86 -3.78 3.63 -3.67
CA ALA A 86 -5.04 3.12 -4.19
C ALA A 86 -5.25 3.59 -5.64
N ASP A 87 -5.02 4.88 -5.89
CA ASP A 87 -5.17 5.48 -7.21
C ASP A 87 -4.18 4.87 -8.21
N ALA A 88 -2.92 4.73 -7.83
CA ALA A 88 -1.88 4.11 -8.65
C ALA A 88 -2.24 2.69 -9.07
N TYR A 89 -2.68 1.85 -8.13
CA TYR A 89 -3.12 0.49 -8.44
C TYR A 89 -4.30 0.49 -9.41
N LEU A 90 -5.33 1.28 -9.14
CA LEU A 90 -6.56 1.30 -9.93
C LEU A 90 -6.32 1.81 -11.35
N ILE A 91 -5.47 2.84 -11.51
CA ILE A 91 -5.07 3.35 -12.82
C ILE A 91 -4.35 2.26 -13.61
N VAL A 92 -3.32 1.63 -13.04
CA VAL A 92 -2.53 0.61 -13.75
C VAL A 92 -3.38 -0.64 -14.03
N SER A 93 -4.21 -1.08 -13.08
CA SER A 93 -5.18 -2.17 -13.26
C SER A 93 -6.13 -1.90 -14.42
N SER A 94 -6.67 -0.68 -14.52
CA SER A 94 -7.56 -0.26 -15.61
C SER A 94 -6.82 -0.19 -16.95
N MET A 95 -5.61 0.38 -16.99
CA MET A 95 -4.78 0.44 -18.19
C MET A 95 -4.39 -0.94 -18.72
N LYS A 96 -4.25 -1.97 -17.86
CA LYS A 96 -4.00 -3.35 -18.30
C LYS A 96 -5.22 -4.01 -18.95
N LYS A 97 -6.43 -3.50 -18.70
CA LYS A 97 -7.69 -3.99 -19.26
C LYS A 97 -8.10 -3.25 -20.55
N ASP A 98 -7.45 -2.13 -20.88
CA ASP A 98 -7.73 -1.30 -22.06
C ASP A 98 -6.48 -1.17 -22.96
N ASN A 99 -6.64 -1.50 -24.24
CA ASN A 99 -5.57 -1.42 -25.25
C ASN A 99 -5.60 -0.12 -26.06
N SER A 100 -6.45 0.85 -25.73
CA SER A 100 -6.54 2.12 -26.45
C SER A 100 -5.39 3.08 -26.12
N ASP A 101 -4.99 3.91 -27.08
CA ASP A 101 -3.95 4.95 -26.88
C ASP A 101 -4.33 5.96 -25.78
N THR A 102 -5.63 6.11 -25.53
CA THR A 102 -6.21 7.00 -24.52
C THR A 102 -6.39 6.34 -23.14
N ARG A 103 -5.95 5.10 -22.93
CA ARG A 103 -6.22 4.32 -21.72
C ARG A 103 -5.83 5.03 -20.43
N PHE A 104 -4.72 5.77 -20.43
CA PHE A 104 -4.27 6.52 -19.24
C PHE A 104 -5.19 7.69 -18.91
N SER A 105 -5.51 8.55 -19.89
CA SER A 105 -6.38 9.70 -19.66
C SER A 105 -7.82 9.26 -19.32
N LYS A 106 -8.29 8.15 -19.90
CA LYS A 106 -9.56 7.52 -19.56
C LYS A 106 -9.59 7.01 -18.13
N SER A 107 -8.58 6.23 -17.71
CA SER A 107 -8.54 5.66 -16.37
C SER A 107 -8.48 6.73 -15.28
N ILE A 108 -7.67 7.79 -15.46
CA ILE A 108 -7.70 8.98 -14.61
C ILE A 108 -9.10 9.62 -14.61
N SER A 109 -9.64 9.94 -15.79
CA SER A 109 -10.93 10.65 -15.90
C SER A 109 -12.11 9.91 -15.30
N GLN A 110 -12.11 8.57 -15.34
CA GLN A 110 -13.10 7.72 -14.71
C GLN A 110 -12.89 7.66 -13.20
N LEU A 111 -11.66 7.41 -12.75
CA LEU A 111 -11.35 7.22 -11.34
C LEU A 111 -11.66 8.48 -10.50
N TYR A 112 -11.30 9.68 -10.97
CA TYR A 112 -11.53 10.93 -10.23
C TYR A 112 -12.98 11.45 -10.26
N GLN A 113 -13.93 10.64 -10.73
CA GLN A 113 -15.36 10.84 -10.49
C GLN A 113 -15.79 10.34 -9.11
N HIS A 114 -14.97 9.48 -8.51
CA HIS A 114 -15.16 8.94 -7.16
C HIS A 114 -14.42 9.81 -6.13
N SER A 115 -14.98 9.91 -4.93
CA SER A 115 -14.31 10.51 -3.78
C SER A 115 -13.09 9.68 -3.36
N LYS A 116 -12.12 10.31 -2.70
CA LYS A 116 -10.93 9.63 -2.15
C LYS A 116 -11.28 8.34 -1.38
N ARG A 117 -12.33 8.40 -0.56
CA ARG A 117 -12.78 7.24 0.23
C ARG A 117 -13.35 6.10 -0.62
N GLU A 118 -14.15 6.42 -1.64
CA GLU A 118 -14.65 5.41 -2.58
C GLU A 118 -13.50 4.72 -3.32
N ARG A 119 -12.46 5.47 -3.70
CA ARG A 119 -11.27 4.92 -4.38
C ARG A 119 -10.48 3.96 -3.48
N ILE A 120 -10.32 4.28 -2.20
CA ILE A 120 -9.74 3.33 -1.23
C ILE A 120 -10.57 2.03 -1.15
N LYS A 121 -11.90 2.12 -1.12
CA LYS A 121 -12.78 0.93 -1.12
C LYS A 121 -12.67 0.13 -2.42
N MET A 122 -12.60 0.82 -3.57
CA MET A 122 -12.37 0.19 -4.88
C MET A 122 -11.02 -0.53 -4.92
N PHE A 123 -9.97 0.07 -4.36
CA PHE A 123 -8.66 -0.58 -4.24
C PHE A 123 -8.73 -1.84 -3.39
N TYR A 124 -9.37 -1.79 -2.21
CA TYR A 124 -9.54 -2.97 -1.37
C TYR A 124 -10.30 -4.09 -2.09
N GLN A 125 -11.34 -3.73 -2.84
CA GLN A 125 -12.09 -4.67 -3.65
C GLN A 125 -11.24 -5.25 -4.80
N GLU A 126 -10.60 -4.43 -5.63
CA GLU A 126 -9.88 -4.93 -6.80
C GLU A 126 -8.56 -5.63 -6.43
N ARG A 127 -7.80 -5.11 -5.47
CA ARG A 127 -6.49 -5.65 -5.09
C ARG A 127 -6.60 -6.86 -4.18
N PHE A 128 -7.59 -6.90 -3.31
CA PHE A 128 -7.68 -7.91 -2.24
C PHE A 128 -9.01 -8.68 -2.23
N ASN A 129 -9.90 -8.49 -3.19
CA ASN A 129 -11.27 -9.05 -3.20
C ASN A 129 -12.07 -8.70 -1.93
N SER A 130 -11.83 -7.52 -1.35
CA SER A 130 -12.41 -7.11 -0.08
C SER A 130 -12.18 -8.11 1.06
N SER A 131 -11.09 -8.89 0.99
CA SER A 131 -10.76 -9.90 1.98
C SER A 131 -9.62 -9.42 2.88
N LYS A 132 -9.91 -9.38 4.18
CA LYS A 132 -8.92 -9.09 5.22
C LYS A 132 -7.79 -10.13 5.21
N ASP A 133 -8.14 -11.39 4.99
CA ASP A 133 -7.16 -12.48 4.96
C ASP A 133 -6.18 -12.34 3.78
N ASN A 134 -6.63 -11.79 2.65
CA ASN A 134 -5.75 -11.50 1.52
C ASN A 134 -4.73 -10.39 1.85
N VAL A 135 -5.16 -9.33 2.54
CA VAL A 135 -4.24 -8.25 3.00
C VAL A 135 -3.22 -8.81 3.99
N ILE A 136 -3.68 -9.56 4.99
CA ILE A 136 -2.82 -10.22 5.99
C ILE A 136 -1.81 -11.14 5.31
N SER A 137 -2.28 -11.99 4.40
CA SER A 137 -1.45 -12.96 3.68
C SER A 137 -0.37 -12.27 2.84
N ALA A 138 -0.75 -11.24 2.07
CA ALA A 138 0.18 -10.49 1.24
C ALA A 138 1.26 -9.80 2.08
N PHE A 139 0.87 -9.10 3.15
CA PHE A 139 1.82 -8.38 4.00
C PHE A 139 2.73 -9.31 4.81
N LYS A 140 2.20 -10.43 5.33
CA LYS A 140 3.03 -11.44 6.02
C LYS A 140 4.14 -12.00 5.13
N LYS A 141 3.83 -12.30 3.87
CA LYS A 141 4.82 -12.82 2.91
C LYS A 141 5.94 -11.80 2.67
N LEU A 142 5.60 -10.52 2.56
CA LEU A 142 6.58 -9.45 2.45
C LEU A 142 7.43 -9.28 3.72
N ALA A 143 6.80 -9.32 4.89
CA ALA A 143 7.50 -9.18 6.17
C ALA A 143 8.45 -10.37 6.46
N ASP A 144 8.14 -11.55 5.93
CA ASP A 144 9.02 -12.71 6.00
C ASP A 144 10.23 -12.60 5.05
N GLY A 145 10.15 -11.71 4.06
CA GLY A 145 11.22 -11.41 3.14
C GLY A 145 10.80 -11.31 1.66
N ILE A 146 11.73 -10.86 0.82
CA ILE A 146 11.56 -10.83 -0.65
C ILE A 146 12.38 -11.93 -1.33
N ASP A 147 11.70 -12.94 -1.87
CA ASP A 147 12.28 -14.00 -2.68
C ASP A 147 11.96 -13.77 -4.17
N PHE A 148 12.83 -13.04 -4.89
CA PHE A 148 12.60 -12.75 -6.31
C PHE A 148 13.85 -12.94 -7.19
N GLY A 149 13.83 -14.01 -8.01
CA GLY A 149 14.72 -14.18 -9.16
C GLY A 149 16.23 -14.12 -8.84
N PRO A 150 17.06 -13.51 -9.71
CA PRO A 150 18.52 -13.47 -9.54
C PRO A 150 19.00 -12.51 -8.44
N LEU A 151 18.10 -11.76 -7.79
CA LEU A 151 18.42 -10.86 -6.69
C LEU A 151 18.57 -11.65 -5.38
N LYS A 152 19.69 -12.37 -5.24
CA LYS A 152 20.09 -12.96 -3.97
C LYS A 152 20.69 -11.86 -3.07
N ASN A 153 20.27 -11.82 -1.80
CA ASN A 153 20.77 -10.94 -0.73
C ASN A 153 20.18 -9.51 -0.63
N VAL A 154 19.03 -9.23 -1.26
CA VAL A 154 18.28 -7.96 -1.10
C VAL A 154 17.38 -7.97 0.16
N ASN A 155 17.22 -9.13 0.78
CA ASN A 155 15.89 -9.54 1.23
C ASN A 155 15.38 -8.90 2.54
N LYS A 156 16.17 -8.83 3.63
CA LYS A 156 15.70 -8.29 4.93
C LYS A 156 16.35 -6.97 5.33
N ASP A 157 17.62 -6.78 5.02
CA ASP A 157 18.35 -5.57 5.45
C ASP A 157 17.88 -4.32 4.70
N LEU A 158 17.47 -4.45 3.43
CA LEU A 158 16.86 -3.33 2.70
C LEU A 158 15.46 -3.00 3.21
N LEU A 159 14.66 -4.01 3.58
CA LEU A 159 13.37 -3.80 4.23
C LEU A 159 13.52 -3.10 5.58
N LYS A 160 14.51 -3.51 6.38
CA LYS A 160 14.90 -2.86 7.63
C LYS A 160 15.37 -1.41 7.42
N GLN A 161 16.20 -1.18 6.40
CA GLN A 161 16.66 0.16 6.03
C GLN A 161 15.49 1.05 5.60
N ALA A 162 14.60 0.54 4.74
CA ALA A 162 13.41 1.24 4.30
C ALA A 162 12.53 1.63 5.50
N ALA A 163 12.34 0.70 6.43
CA ALA A 163 11.58 0.90 7.65
C ALA A 163 12.31 1.72 8.73
N LYS A 164 13.62 1.93 8.57
CA LYS A 164 14.53 2.56 9.55
C LYS A 164 14.45 1.89 10.94
N THR A 165 14.47 0.55 10.95
CA THR A 165 14.45 -0.30 12.15
C THR A 165 15.43 -1.46 11.98
N ASP A 166 15.95 -2.00 13.06
CA ASP A 166 16.84 -3.18 13.09
C ASP A 166 16.08 -4.52 12.99
N VAL A 167 14.76 -4.48 13.24
CA VAL A 167 13.85 -5.63 13.21
C VAL A 167 12.72 -5.44 12.21
N LEU A 168 12.30 -6.54 11.58
CA LEU A 168 11.04 -6.63 10.83
C LEU A 168 9.90 -7.06 11.76
N PRO A 169 8.62 -6.83 11.40
CA PRO A 169 7.51 -7.30 12.20
C PRO A 169 7.56 -8.81 12.41
N THR A 170 7.24 -9.25 13.63
CA THR A 170 6.94 -10.67 13.88
C THR A 170 5.69 -11.10 13.10
N VAL A 171 5.46 -12.41 12.99
CA VAL A 171 4.25 -12.96 12.34
C VAL A 171 2.96 -12.39 12.95
N THR A 172 2.95 -12.17 14.27
CA THR A 172 1.81 -11.57 14.99
C THR A 172 1.65 -10.09 14.67
N GLU A 173 2.74 -9.31 14.70
CA GLU A 173 2.70 -7.88 14.35
C GLU A 173 2.34 -7.67 12.87
N ALA A 174 2.87 -8.48 11.96
CA ALA A 174 2.50 -8.46 10.53
C ALA A 174 1.01 -8.77 10.32
N LYS A 175 0.44 -9.70 11.11
CA LYS A 175 -1.01 -9.96 11.09
C LYS A 175 -1.79 -8.74 11.55
N ILE A 176 -1.37 -8.08 12.64
CA ILE A 176 -2.03 -6.86 13.16
C ILE A 176 -1.98 -5.74 12.12
N LEU A 177 -0.80 -5.47 11.54
CA LEU A 177 -0.61 -4.45 10.49
C LEU A 177 -1.55 -4.69 9.30
N GLY A 178 -1.55 -5.91 8.74
CA GLY A 178 -2.43 -6.26 7.63
C GLY A 178 -3.91 -6.19 7.99
N GLN A 179 -4.28 -6.60 9.20
CA GLN A 179 -5.66 -6.50 9.70
C GLN A 179 -6.11 -5.04 9.82
N MET A 180 -5.33 -4.19 10.47
CA MET A 180 -5.67 -2.78 10.69
C MET A 180 -5.74 -2.02 9.37
N TYR A 181 -4.88 -2.34 8.40
CA TYR A 181 -4.96 -1.76 7.06
C TYR A 181 -6.22 -2.19 6.31
N ALA A 182 -6.60 -3.48 6.37
CA ALA A 182 -7.85 -3.95 5.79
C ALA A 182 -9.08 -3.26 6.41
N GLU A 183 -9.10 -3.11 7.74
CA GLU A 183 -10.17 -2.42 8.46
C GLU A 183 -10.24 -0.93 8.09
N PHE A 184 -9.07 -0.27 8.00
CA PHE A 184 -8.99 1.10 7.52
C PHE A 184 -9.59 1.22 6.12
N MET A 185 -9.28 0.33 5.19
CA MET A 185 -9.80 0.41 3.81
C MET A 185 -11.28 0.04 3.69
N ALA A 186 -11.84 -0.74 4.62
CA ALA A 186 -13.24 -1.16 4.59
C ALA A 186 -14.22 -0.07 5.10
N SER A 187 -13.80 0.78 6.04
CA SER A 187 -14.65 1.79 6.72
C SER A 187 -15.45 2.75 5.81
#